data_AF-A0A5E4CTX2-F1
#
_entry.id   AF-A0A5E4CTX2-F1
#
_cell.length_a   1.000
_cell.length_b   1.000
_cell.length_c   1.000
_cell.angle_alpha   90.00
_cell.angle_beta   90.00
_cell.angle_gamma   90.00
#
_symmetry.space_group_name_H-M   'P 1'
#
loop_
_entity.id
_entity.type
_entity.pdbx_description
1 polymer ?
#
loop_
_entity_poly.entity_id
_entity_poly.type
_entity_poly.pdbx_seq_one_letter_code
_entity_poly.pdbx_strand_id
1 'polypeptide(L)'
;DLSENQIQAIPRKAFRGAVDIKNLQLDYNQISCIEDGAFRALRDLEVLTLNNNNITRLSVASFNHMPKLRTFRLHSNNLYCDCHLAWLSDWLRQRPRVGLYTQCMGPSHLRGHNVAEVQKREFVCSGHQSFMAPSCSVLHCPAACTCSNNIVDCRGKGLTEIPTNLPETITEIRLEQNSIKVIPPGAFSPYKKLRRIDLSNNQISELAPDAFQGLRSLNSL
;
A
#
# COMPACT_ATOMS: atom_id res chain seq x y z
N ASP A 1 14.43 -8.85 -6.60
CA ASP A 1 14.12 -9.60 -5.39
C ASP A 1 14.01 -8.61 -4.24
N LEU A 2 12.93 -8.69 -3.45
CA LEU A 2 12.68 -7.88 -2.26
C LEU A 2 12.31 -8.78 -1.06
N SER A 3 12.59 -10.09 -1.11
CA SER A 3 12.33 -10.99 0.01
C SER A 3 13.22 -10.70 1.21
N GLU A 4 12.83 -11.19 2.40
CA GLU A 4 13.63 -11.09 3.64
C GLU A 4 13.95 -9.65 4.05
N ASN A 5 12.93 -8.79 3.95
CA ASN A 5 13.02 -7.39 4.34
C ASN A 5 11.95 -7.06 5.41
N GLN A 6 11.84 -5.79 5.77
CA GLN A 6 10.87 -5.31 6.77
C GLN A 6 9.75 -4.49 6.12
N ILE A 7 9.40 -4.81 4.87
CA ILE A 7 8.35 -4.08 4.13
C ILE A 7 7.01 -4.36 4.81
N GLN A 8 6.32 -3.31 5.25
CA GLN A 8 5.02 -3.43 5.92
C GLN A 8 3.84 -3.17 4.97
N ALA A 9 4.10 -2.47 3.87
CA ALA A 9 3.07 -1.95 3.00
C ALA A 9 3.58 -1.73 1.57
N ILE A 10 2.68 -1.90 0.59
CA ILE A 10 2.95 -1.65 -0.83
C ILE A 10 1.97 -0.59 -1.36
N PRO A 11 2.41 0.66 -1.58
CA PRO A 11 1.55 1.72 -2.08
C PRO A 11 1.20 1.54 -3.56
N ARG A 12 0.10 2.15 -4.02
CA ARG A 12 -0.47 2.02 -5.38
C ARG A 12 0.51 2.28 -6.52
N LYS A 13 1.56 3.07 -6.28
CA LYS A 13 2.55 3.49 -7.29
C LYS A 13 3.95 2.93 -7.03
N ALA A 14 4.11 1.99 -6.10
CA ALA A 14 5.41 1.43 -5.72
C ALA A 14 6.24 0.97 -6.93
N PHE A 15 5.58 0.37 -7.93
CA PHE A 15 6.25 -0.17 -9.13
C PHE A 15 5.97 0.66 -10.40
N ARG A 16 5.59 1.92 -10.26
CA ARG A 16 5.33 2.78 -11.43
C ARG A 16 6.63 2.99 -12.22
N GLY A 17 6.60 2.67 -13.51
CA GLY A 17 7.75 2.78 -14.41
C GLY A 17 8.56 1.48 -14.52
N ALA A 18 8.42 0.54 -13.58
CA ALA A 18 9.07 -0.76 -13.63
C ALA A 18 8.24 -1.78 -14.44
N VAL A 19 7.95 -1.44 -15.70
CA VAL A 19 6.98 -2.17 -16.54
C VAL A 19 7.48 -3.53 -17.04
N ASP A 20 8.80 -3.73 -17.08
CA ASP A 20 9.43 -4.94 -17.63
C ASP A 20 9.67 -6.04 -16.59
N ILE A 21 9.24 -5.85 -15.33
CA ILE A 21 9.42 -6.85 -14.28
C ILE A 21 8.59 -8.09 -14.59
N LYS A 22 9.27 -9.25 -14.67
CA LYS A 22 8.65 -10.57 -14.82
C LYS A 22 8.61 -11.38 -13.53
N ASN A 23 9.52 -11.11 -12.60
CA ASN A 23 9.65 -11.82 -11.34
C ASN A 23 9.77 -10.84 -10.18
N LEU A 24 8.77 -10.85 -9.29
CA LEU A 24 8.71 -10.04 -8.09
C LEU A 24 8.57 -10.95 -6.88
N GLN A 25 9.63 -11.01 -6.08
CA GLN A 25 9.69 -11.79 -4.85
C GLN A 25 9.59 -10.84 -3.66
N LEU A 26 8.62 -11.09 -2.77
CA LEU A 26 8.31 -10.31 -1.58
C LEU A 26 8.09 -11.22 -0.35
N ASP A 27 8.57 -12.47 -0.42
CA ASP A 27 8.47 -13.42 0.68
C ASP A 27 9.18 -12.91 1.95
N TYR A 28 8.76 -13.37 3.12
CA TYR A 28 9.41 -13.06 4.40
C TYR A 28 9.57 -11.56 4.64
N ASN A 29 8.45 -10.84 4.53
CA ASN A 29 8.33 -9.44 4.88
C ASN A 29 7.24 -9.28 5.96
N GLN A 30 6.83 -8.06 6.26
CA GLN A 30 5.78 -7.75 7.24
C GLN A 30 4.54 -7.15 6.56
N ILE A 31 4.31 -7.46 5.29
CA ILE A 31 3.30 -6.79 4.46
C ILE A 31 1.93 -7.11 5.02
N SER A 32 1.26 -6.12 5.57
CA SER A 32 -0.15 -6.21 5.99
C SER A 32 -1.08 -5.49 5.00
N CYS A 33 -0.51 -4.59 4.20
CA CYS A 33 -1.25 -3.69 3.33
C CYS A 33 -0.72 -3.67 1.90
N ILE A 34 -1.59 -3.96 0.93
CA ILE A 34 -1.30 -3.77 -0.50
C ILE A 34 -2.42 -2.90 -1.07
N GLU A 35 -2.08 -1.67 -1.44
CA GLU A 35 -3.05 -0.72 -1.98
C GLU A 35 -3.62 -1.17 -3.33
N ASP A 36 -4.84 -0.73 -3.62
CA ASP A 36 -5.56 -1.03 -4.85
C ASP A 36 -4.76 -0.61 -6.09
N GLY A 37 -4.37 -1.61 -6.89
CA GLY A 37 -3.62 -1.39 -8.11
C GLY A 37 -2.12 -1.15 -7.90
N ALA A 38 -1.55 -1.48 -6.74
CA ALA A 38 -0.10 -1.48 -6.49
C ALA A 38 0.68 -2.23 -7.59
N PHE A 39 0.14 -3.34 -8.09
CA PHE A 39 0.76 -4.15 -9.15
C PHE A 39 0.26 -3.80 -10.57
N ARG A 40 -0.55 -2.74 -10.74
CA ARG A 40 -1.21 -2.43 -12.03
C ARG A 40 -0.22 -2.13 -13.17
N ALA A 41 0.98 -1.65 -12.84
CA ALA A 41 2.02 -1.38 -13.82
C ALA A 41 2.71 -2.65 -14.35
N LEU A 42 2.64 -3.77 -13.60
CA LEU A 42 3.39 -5.00 -13.83
C LEU A 42 2.67 -5.95 -14.80
N ARG A 43 2.42 -5.49 -16.03
CA ARG A 43 1.62 -6.25 -17.02
C ARG A 43 2.30 -7.53 -17.50
N ASP A 44 3.62 -7.56 -17.46
CA ASP A 44 4.43 -8.70 -17.88
C ASP A 44 4.85 -9.62 -16.73
N LEU A 45 4.27 -9.45 -15.54
CA LEU A 45 4.60 -10.25 -14.38
C LEU A 45 4.19 -11.71 -14.57
N GLU A 46 5.14 -12.61 -14.36
CA GLU A 46 5.00 -14.06 -14.49
C GLU A 46 5.06 -14.76 -13.14
N VAL A 47 5.88 -14.22 -12.21
CA VAL A 47 6.11 -14.75 -10.88
C VAL A 47 5.88 -13.65 -9.84
N LEU A 48 4.95 -13.91 -8.91
CA LEU A 48 4.71 -13.09 -7.73
C LEU A 48 4.68 -13.98 -6.48
N THR A 49 5.58 -13.74 -5.54
CA THR A 49 5.62 -14.49 -4.28
C THR A 49 5.47 -13.55 -3.09
N LEU A 50 4.53 -13.86 -2.21
CA LEU A 50 4.11 -13.05 -1.05
C LEU A 50 4.04 -13.92 0.22
N ASN A 51 4.71 -15.06 0.26
CA ASN A 51 4.58 -15.96 1.42
C ASN A 51 5.18 -15.34 2.68
N ASN A 52 4.72 -15.81 3.84
CA ASN A 52 5.26 -15.37 5.13
C ASN A 52 5.21 -13.84 5.26
N ASN A 53 3.99 -13.31 5.12
CA ASN A 53 3.66 -11.91 5.32
C ASN A 53 2.43 -11.82 6.25
N ASN A 54 1.88 -10.63 6.48
CA ASN A 54 0.73 -10.41 7.34
C ASN A 54 -0.54 -10.00 6.56
N ILE A 55 -0.66 -10.45 5.31
CA ILE A 55 -1.73 -10.03 4.42
C ILE A 55 -3.05 -10.62 4.91
N THR A 56 -4.01 -9.75 5.20
CA THR A 56 -5.36 -10.16 5.62
C THR A 56 -6.33 -10.22 4.45
N ARG A 57 -6.20 -9.30 3.49
CA ARG A 57 -7.06 -9.20 2.31
C ARG A 57 -6.26 -8.79 1.09
N LEU A 58 -6.72 -9.18 -0.09
CA LEU A 58 -6.21 -8.71 -1.37
C LEU A 58 -7.37 -8.16 -2.19
N SER A 59 -7.15 -7.01 -2.83
CA SER A 59 -8.12 -6.41 -3.74
C SER A 59 -8.00 -7.01 -5.13
N VAL A 60 -9.15 -7.32 -5.74
CA VAL A 60 -9.24 -7.78 -7.14
C VAL A 60 -8.61 -6.77 -8.10
N ALA A 61 -8.65 -5.47 -7.78
CA ALA A 61 -8.06 -4.41 -8.59
C ALA A 61 -6.53 -4.54 -8.72
N SER A 62 -5.88 -5.12 -7.71
CA SER A 62 -4.45 -5.39 -7.72
C SER A 62 -4.06 -6.55 -8.62
N PHE A 63 -5.01 -7.43 -9.01
CA PHE A 63 -4.74 -8.66 -9.79
C PHE A 63 -5.37 -8.70 -11.19
N ASN A 64 -6.34 -7.84 -11.49
CA ASN A 64 -7.05 -7.82 -12.78
C ASN A 64 -6.19 -7.51 -14.04
N HIS A 65 -4.90 -7.23 -13.89
CA HIS A 65 -4.03 -6.75 -14.98
C HIS A 65 -2.72 -7.55 -15.13
N MET A 66 -2.69 -8.81 -14.68
CA MET A 66 -1.52 -9.69 -14.80
C MET A 66 -1.85 -10.98 -15.58
N PRO A 67 -2.03 -10.91 -16.92
CA PRO A 67 -2.43 -12.06 -17.73
C PRO A 67 -1.35 -13.14 -17.82
N LYS A 68 -0.07 -12.78 -17.68
CA LYS A 68 1.08 -13.70 -17.79
C LYS A 68 1.42 -14.43 -16.48
N LEU A 69 0.71 -14.14 -15.40
CA LEU A 69 1.01 -14.68 -14.07
C LEU A 69 0.81 -16.20 -14.05
N ARG A 70 1.92 -16.93 -13.89
CA ARG A 70 1.99 -18.39 -13.87
C ARG A 70 2.41 -18.95 -12.51
N THR A 71 3.10 -18.15 -11.70
CA THR A 71 3.47 -18.51 -10.34
C THR A 71 2.96 -17.44 -9.40
N PHE A 72 2.06 -17.83 -8.50
CA PHE A 72 1.61 -17.01 -7.40
C PHE A 72 1.76 -17.81 -6.12
N ARG A 73 2.33 -17.21 -5.07
CA ARG A 73 2.40 -17.84 -3.75
C ARG A 73 1.96 -16.86 -2.68
N LEU A 74 1.03 -17.29 -1.84
CA LEU A 74 0.38 -16.46 -0.80
C LEU A 74 0.19 -17.24 0.52
N HIS A 75 0.81 -18.40 0.67
CA HIS A 75 0.65 -19.17 1.91
C HIS A 75 1.32 -18.46 3.09
N SER A 76 1.03 -18.92 4.31
CA SER A 76 1.57 -18.30 5.53
C SER A 76 1.28 -16.80 5.61
N ASN A 77 0.02 -16.42 5.38
CA ASN A 77 -0.52 -15.07 5.55
C ASN A 77 -1.75 -15.12 6.47
N ASN A 78 -2.28 -13.97 6.88
CA ASN A 78 -3.43 -13.90 7.80
C ASN A 78 -4.78 -13.73 7.08
N LEU A 79 -5.01 -14.47 5.99
CA LEU A 79 -6.14 -14.25 5.09
C LEU A 79 -7.50 -14.41 5.80
N TYR A 80 -8.32 -13.37 5.74
CA TYR A 80 -9.68 -13.37 6.27
C TYR A 80 -10.67 -13.62 5.13
N CYS A 81 -11.22 -14.82 5.09
CA CYS A 81 -12.10 -15.34 4.04
C CYS A 81 -13.54 -14.87 4.22
N ASP A 82 -13.75 -13.56 4.10
CA ASP A 82 -15.06 -12.92 4.05
C ASP A 82 -15.51 -12.66 2.60
N CYS A 83 -16.66 -12.00 2.44
CA CYS A 83 -17.18 -11.65 1.12
C CYS A 83 -16.21 -10.82 0.24
N HIS A 84 -15.26 -10.09 0.82
CA HIS A 84 -14.28 -9.31 0.07
C HIS A 84 -13.16 -10.17 -0.53
N LEU A 85 -12.87 -11.34 0.05
CA LEU A 85 -11.87 -12.28 -0.46
C LEU A 85 -12.49 -13.36 -1.39
N ALA A 86 -13.82 -13.38 -1.55
CA ALA A 86 -14.52 -14.39 -2.36
C ALA A 86 -13.99 -14.51 -3.80
N TRP A 87 -13.56 -13.38 -4.40
CA TRP A 87 -12.99 -13.37 -5.75
C TRP A 87 -11.72 -14.23 -5.86
N LEU A 88 -10.91 -14.30 -4.80
CA LEU A 88 -9.64 -15.02 -4.80
C LEU A 88 -9.88 -16.52 -4.89
N SER A 89 -10.91 -17.03 -4.23
CA SER A 89 -11.35 -18.43 -4.36
C SER A 89 -11.68 -18.78 -5.81
N ASP A 90 -12.52 -17.96 -6.46
CA ASP A 90 -12.90 -18.14 -7.86
C ASP A 90 -11.66 -18.08 -8.79
N TRP A 91 -10.76 -17.14 -8.53
CA TRP A 91 -9.54 -16.95 -9.32
C TRP A 91 -8.56 -18.13 -9.18
N LEU A 92 -8.36 -18.66 -7.97
CA LEU A 92 -7.51 -19.82 -7.71
C LEU A 92 -8.08 -21.10 -8.30
N ARG A 93 -9.41 -21.31 -8.25
CA ARG A 93 -10.07 -22.46 -8.89
C ARG A 93 -9.82 -22.54 -10.39
N GLN A 94 -9.78 -21.39 -11.07
CA GLN A 94 -9.48 -21.32 -12.50
C GLN A 94 -8.01 -21.63 -12.82
N ARG A 95 -7.13 -21.65 -11.81
CA ARG A 95 -5.67 -21.82 -11.96
C ARG A 95 -5.12 -22.79 -10.91
N PRO A 96 -5.36 -24.11 -11.04
CA PRO A 96 -5.08 -25.09 -9.98
C PRO A 96 -3.61 -25.20 -9.54
N ARG A 97 -2.66 -24.72 -10.35
CA ARG A 97 -1.21 -24.74 -10.05
C ARG A 97 -0.72 -23.44 -9.37
N VAL A 98 -1.60 -22.48 -9.20
CA VAL A 98 -1.29 -21.12 -8.76
C VAL A 98 -1.87 -20.93 -7.35
N GLY A 99 -1.09 -20.35 -6.43
CA GLY A 99 -1.53 -20.14 -5.03
C GLY A 99 -1.74 -21.42 -4.23
N LEU A 100 -0.94 -22.46 -4.50
CA LEU A 100 -0.98 -23.70 -3.71
C LEU A 100 -0.77 -23.42 -2.21
N TYR A 101 -1.47 -24.19 -1.37
CA TYR A 101 -1.43 -24.09 0.09
C TYR A 101 -1.90 -22.75 0.67
N THR A 102 -2.62 -21.94 -0.11
CA THR A 102 -3.24 -20.71 0.39
C THR A 102 -4.43 -21.07 1.27
N GLN A 103 -4.33 -20.81 2.56
CA GLN A 103 -5.36 -21.16 3.55
C GLN A 103 -5.97 -19.90 4.19
N CYS A 104 -7.24 -20.01 4.58
CA CYS A 104 -7.91 -19.03 5.41
C CYS A 104 -7.37 -19.08 6.85
N MET A 105 -7.11 -17.93 7.46
CA MET A 105 -6.79 -17.81 8.89
C MET A 105 -7.99 -17.35 9.73
N GLY A 106 -8.95 -16.68 9.09
CA GLY A 106 -10.26 -16.37 9.65
C GLY A 106 -11.32 -16.30 8.55
N PRO A 107 -12.61 -16.17 8.90
CA PRO A 107 -13.19 -16.31 10.24
C PRO A 107 -13.00 -17.73 10.82
N SER A 108 -13.31 -17.93 12.11
CA SER A 108 -13.05 -19.18 12.84
C SER A 108 -13.58 -20.44 12.16
N HIS A 109 -14.74 -20.36 11.50
CA HIS A 109 -15.37 -21.47 10.79
C HIS A 109 -14.70 -21.83 9.45
N LEU A 110 -13.90 -20.93 8.87
CA LEU A 110 -13.13 -21.18 7.64
C LEU A 110 -11.63 -21.35 7.91
N ARG A 111 -11.18 -21.18 9.15
CA ARG A 111 -9.76 -21.26 9.49
C ARG A 111 -9.18 -22.63 9.12
N GLY A 112 -8.03 -22.62 8.44
CA GLY A 112 -7.33 -23.81 7.94
C GLY A 112 -7.82 -24.34 6.59
N HIS A 113 -9.00 -23.91 6.11
CA HIS A 113 -9.50 -24.33 4.81
C HIS A 113 -8.69 -23.70 3.67
N ASN A 114 -8.45 -24.48 2.62
CA ASN A 114 -7.84 -24.01 1.39
C ASN A 114 -8.79 -23.02 0.68
N VAL A 115 -8.31 -21.82 0.38
CA VAL A 115 -9.12 -20.73 -0.21
C VAL A 115 -9.79 -21.17 -1.52
N ALA A 116 -9.13 -21.99 -2.34
CA ALA A 116 -9.68 -22.48 -3.59
C ALA A 116 -10.84 -23.49 -3.40
N GLU A 117 -10.87 -24.19 -2.27
CA GLU A 117 -11.84 -25.24 -1.97
C GLU A 117 -13.10 -24.72 -1.27
N VAL A 118 -12.99 -23.59 -0.55
CA VAL A 118 -14.14 -22.94 0.11
C VAL A 118 -15.16 -22.49 -0.94
N GLN A 119 -16.45 -22.76 -0.70
CA GLN A 119 -17.51 -22.38 -1.64
C GLN A 119 -17.80 -20.89 -1.53
N LYS A 120 -18.08 -20.24 -2.67
CA LYS A 120 -18.36 -18.79 -2.71
C LYS A 120 -19.41 -18.31 -1.72
N ARG A 121 -20.43 -19.13 -1.44
CA ARG A 121 -21.52 -18.84 -0.50
C ARG A 121 -21.07 -18.77 0.98
N GLU A 122 -19.92 -19.33 1.32
CA GLU A 122 -19.37 -19.32 2.68
C GLU A 122 -18.60 -18.03 2.97
N PHE A 123 -18.17 -17.31 1.93
CA PHE A 123 -17.54 -15.99 2.05
C PHE A 123 -18.61 -14.93 2.34
N VAL A 124 -18.95 -14.74 3.61
CA VAL A 124 -20.01 -13.82 4.06
C VAL A 124 -19.43 -12.68 4.89
N CYS A 125 -20.01 -11.49 4.78
CA CYS A 125 -19.70 -10.34 5.64
C CYS A 125 -20.87 -10.09 6.61
N SER A 126 -20.58 -9.97 7.91
CA SER A 126 -21.59 -9.73 8.95
C SER A 126 -21.94 -8.24 9.06
N GLY A 127 -23.14 -7.84 8.64
CA GLY A 127 -23.78 -6.53 8.96
C GLY A 127 -23.39 -5.34 8.06
N HIS A 128 -24.42 -4.64 7.54
CA HIS A 128 -24.52 -3.24 7.01
C HIS A 128 -23.27 -2.42 6.56
N GLN A 129 -22.16 -3.02 6.13
CA GLN A 129 -21.02 -2.33 5.49
C GLN A 129 -20.76 -2.86 4.08
N SER A 130 -21.83 -3.07 3.31
CA SER A 130 -21.75 -3.34 1.86
C SER A 130 -21.29 -2.13 1.03
N PHE A 131 -21.01 -0.98 1.66
CA PHE A 131 -20.42 0.18 1.03
C PHE A 131 -18.98 0.35 1.53
N MET A 132 -18.07 -0.27 0.78
CA MET A 132 -16.62 -0.14 0.87
C MET A 132 -16.04 -0.51 2.23
N ALA A 133 -15.69 -1.79 2.41
CA ALA A 133 -14.59 -2.12 3.33
C ALA A 133 -13.42 -1.17 3.01
N PRO A 134 -12.78 -0.56 4.03
CA PRO A 134 -11.69 0.36 3.78
C PRO A 134 -10.66 -0.37 2.91
N SER A 135 -10.46 0.11 1.69
CA SER A 135 -9.28 -0.26 0.91
C SER A 135 -8.10 -0.03 1.83
N CYS A 136 -7.21 -1.00 1.96
CA CYS A 136 -6.04 -0.80 2.77
C CYS A 136 -5.28 0.42 2.21
N SER A 137 -5.23 1.51 2.98
CA SER A 137 -4.51 2.72 2.61
C SER A 137 -3.15 2.64 3.26
N VAL A 138 -2.09 2.56 2.46
CA VAL A 138 -0.70 2.64 2.94
C VAL A 138 -0.41 4.03 3.49
N LEU A 139 -1.13 5.03 2.98
CA LEU A 139 -1.07 6.41 3.43
C LEU A 139 -1.76 6.57 4.79
N HIS A 140 -0.95 6.53 5.84
CA HIS A 140 -1.37 6.80 7.21
C HIS A 140 -0.89 8.18 7.63
N CYS A 141 -1.66 8.82 8.50
CA CYS A 141 -1.09 9.94 9.24
C CYS A 141 0.08 9.43 10.09
N PRO A 142 1.28 10.03 10.02
CA PRO A 142 2.37 9.67 10.90
C PRO A 142 1.93 9.77 12.36
N ALA A 143 2.36 8.84 13.23
CA ALA A 143 1.94 8.84 14.63
C ALA A 143 2.27 10.15 15.38
N ALA A 144 3.31 10.86 14.93
CA ALA A 144 3.68 12.16 15.46
C ALA A 144 2.76 13.31 15.01
N CYS A 145 2.01 13.14 13.92
CA CYS A 145 1.26 14.18 13.25
C CYS A 145 -0.26 14.00 13.40
N THR A 146 -0.99 15.08 13.15
CA THR A 146 -2.46 15.07 13.07
C THR A 146 -2.89 15.34 11.64
N CYS A 147 -3.73 14.48 11.07
CA CYS A 147 -4.21 14.63 9.70
C CYS A 147 -5.72 14.80 9.69
N SER A 148 -6.19 15.97 9.25
CA SER A 148 -7.61 16.31 9.22
C SER A 148 -7.89 17.26 8.07
N ASN A 149 -9.00 17.07 7.34
CA ASN A 149 -9.42 17.97 6.27
C ASN A 149 -8.33 18.26 5.22
N ASN A 150 -7.55 17.24 4.83
CA ASN A 150 -6.39 17.35 3.92
C ASN A 150 -5.24 18.25 4.42
N ILE A 151 -5.23 18.56 5.72
CA ILE A 151 -4.14 19.24 6.40
C ILE A 151 -3.35 18.20 7.18
N VAL A 152 -2.03 18.20 7.03
CA VAL A 152 -1.10 17.40 7.83
C VAL A 152 -0.37 18.35 8.78
N ASP A 153 -0.68 18.26 10.07
CA ASP A 153 -0.08 19.06 11.12
C ASP A 153 0.98 18.24 11.89
N CYS A 154 2.25 18.57 11.64
CA CYS A 154 3.43 17.92 12.23
C CYS A 154 4.27 18.92 13.04
N ARG A 155 3.68 20.00 13.56
CA ARG A 155 4.41 21.11 14.19
C ARG A 155 5.00 20.73 15.53
N GLY A 156 6.25 21.12 15.79
CA GLY A 156 6.85 20.94 17.11
C GLY A 156 7.07 19.47 17.48
N LYS A 157 7.19 18.57 16.50
CA LYS A 157 7.24 17.11 16.72
C LYS A 157 8.65 16.54 16.76
N GLY A 158 9.66 17.40 16.67
CA GLY A 158 11.06 16.97 16.67
C GLY A 158 11.45 16.19 15.41
N LEU A 159 10.74 16.40 14.29
CA LEU A 159 11.05 15.71 13.04
C LEU A 159 12.42 16.12 12.51
N THR A 160 13.23 15.15 12.12
CA THR A 160 14.54 15.36 11.47
C THR A 160 14.47 15.25 9.95
N GLU A 161 13.37 14.70 9.43
CA GLU A 161 13.12 14.45 8.01
C GLU A 161 11.65 14.70 7.63
N ILE A 162 11.38 14.86 6.33
CA ILE A 162 10.03 15.05 5.80
C ILE A 162 9.33 13.68 5.74
N PRO A 163 8.11 13.52 6.32
CA PRO A 163 7.38 12.26 6.26
C PRO A 163 6.94 11.92 4.82
N THR A 164 7.22 10.70 4.38
CA THR A 164 7.02 10.25 2.99
C THR A 164 5.72 9.48 2.74
N ASN A 165 4.98 9.12 3.79
CA ASN A 165 3.80 8.24 3.71
C ASN A 165 2.47 9.01 3.91
N LEU A 166 2.38 10.24 3.40
CA LEU A 166 1.21 11.10 3.58
C LEU A 166 0.15 10.91 2.48
N PRO A 167 -1.15 11.16 2.75
CA PRO A 167 -2.19 11.10 1.75
C PRO A 167 -1.90 11.99 0.52
N GLU A 168 -2.08 11.50 -0.71
CA GLU A 168 -1.89 12.33 -1.93
C GLU A 168 -2.91 13.47 -2.05
N THR A 169 -3.98 13.43 -1.25
CA THR A 169 -5.03 14.45 -1.24
C THR A 169 -4.66 15.70 -0.44
N ILE A 170 -3.52 15.71 0.25
CA ILE A 170 -3.13 16.83 1.12
C ILE A 170 -3.06 18.14 0.34
N THR A 171 -3.61 19.17 0.95
CA THR A 171 -3.63 20.55 0.43
C THR A 171 -2.72 21.45 1.25
N GLU A 172 -2.44 21.08 2.50
CA GLU A 172 -1.59 21.84 3.40
C GLU A 172 -0.76 20.89 4.26
N ILE A 173 0.53 21.21 4.39
CA ILE A 173 1.44 20.51 5.29
C ILE A 173 2.18 21.51 6.17
N ARG A 174 2.13 21.28 7.48
CA ARG A 174 2.72 22.13 8.53
C ARG A 174 3.84 21.38 9.22
N LEU A 175 5.07 21.74 8.88
CA LEU A 175 6.31 21.14 9.38
C LEU A 175 7.11 22.14 10.20
N GLU A 176 6.52 23.26 10.62
CA GLU A 176 7.25 24.26 11.38
C GLU A 176 7.66 23.79 12.78
N GLN A 177 8.69 24.44 13.33
CA GLN A 177 9.23 24.13 14.67
C GLN A 177 9.78 22.70 14.76
N ASN A 178 10.45 22.22 13.73
CA ASN A 178 11.09 20.91 13.70
C ASN A 178 12.62 21.04 13.55
N SER A 179 13.31 19.92 13.36
CA SER A 179 14.76 19.84 13.20
C SER A 179 15.16 19.29 11.81
N ILE A 180 14.37 19.58 10.79
CA ILE A 180 14.63 19.12 9.42
C ILE A 180 15.85 19.86 8.87
N LYS A 181 16.82 19.11 8.32
CA LYS A 181 18.08 19.67 7.80
C LYS A 181 18.19 19.67 6.29
N VAL A 182 17.55 18.71 5.63
CA VAL A 182 17.68 18.48 4.18
C VAL A 182 16.30 18.29 3.59
N ILE A 183 16.04 18.91 2.43
CA ILE A 183 14.87 18.63 1.61
C ILE A 183 15.33 17.79 0.40
N PRO A 184 15.03 16.48 0.37
CA PRO A 184 15.53 15.57 -0.65
C PRO A 184 14.88 15.80 -2.02
N PRO A 185 15.46 15.23 -3.09
CA PRO A 185 14.88 15.27 -4.44
C PRO A 185 13.45 14.77 -4.47
N GLY A 186 12.57 15.53 -5.12
CA GLY A 186 11.15 15.18 -5.25
C GLY A 186 10.37 15.02 -3.94
N ALA A 187 10.84 15.57 -2.81
CA ALA A 187 10.22 15.42 -1.48
C ALA A 187 8.71 15.69 -1.47
N PHE A 188 8.24 16.65 -2.26
CA PHE A 188 6.82 17.01 -2.34
C PHE A 188 6.15 16.65 -3.67
N SER A 189 6.89 16.11 -4.65
CA SER A 189 6.37 15.77 -5.98
C SER A 189 5.14 14.85 -6.02
N PRO A 190 4.94 13.91 -5.07
CA PRO A 190 3.71 13.11 -5.02
C PRO A 190 2.45 13.94 -4.73
N TYR A 191 2.57 15.03 -3.97
CA TYR A 191 1.44 15.76 -3.39
C TYR A 191 0.97 16.92 -4.27
N LYS A 192 0.54 16.60 -5.49
CA LYS A 192 0.20 17.59 -6.54
C LYS A 192 -0.92 18.58 -6.19
N LYS A 193 -1.69 18.29 -5.14
CA LYS A 193 -2.77 19.15 -4.63
C LYS A 193 -2.31 20.13 -3.54
N LEU A 194 -1.05 20.09 -3.13
CA LEU A 194 -0.51 21.02 -2.14
C LEU A 194 -0.69 22.46 -2.62
N ARG A 195 -1.22 23.27 -1.72
CA ARG A 195 -1.39 24.71 -1.84
C ARG A 195 -0.45 25.42 -0.89
N ARG A 196 -0.32 24.90 0.34
CA ARG A 196 0.55 25.48 1.36
C ARG A 196 1.53 24.45 1.93
N ILE A 197 2.79 24.84 2.02
CA ILE A 197 3.83 24.14 2.76
C ILE A 197 4.34 25.14 3.80
N ASP A 198 4.44 24.75 5.06
CA ASP A 198 5.07 25.56 6.10
C ASP A 198 6.28 24.80 6.67
N LEU A 199 7.48 25.31 6.39
CA LEU A 199 8.75 24.74 6.84
C LEU A 199 9.49 25.70 7.79
N SER A 200 8.81 26.73 8.29
CA SER A 200 9.43 27.76 9.13
C SER A 200 10.03 27.17 10.42
N ASN A 201 11.05 27.82 10.99
CA ASN A 201 11.69 27.36 12.24
C ASN A 201 12.19 25.89 12.17
N ASN A 202 12.87 25.55 11.08
CA ASN A 202 13.65 24.31 10.93
C ASN A 202 15.16 24.62 10.85
N GLN A 203 15.98 23.61 10.57
CA GLN A 203 17.44 23.71 10.43
C GLN A 203 17.89 23.41 8.99
N ILE A 204 17.06 23.76 8.01
CA ILE A 204 17.27 23.40 6.60
C ILE A 204 18.53 24.11 6.09
N SER A 205 19.50 23.31 5.65
CA SER A 205 20.78 23.75 5.11
C SER A 205 20.96 23.33 3.64
N GLU A 206 20.24 22.28 3.22
CA GLU A 206 20.30 21.75 1.86
C GLU A 206 18.90 21.59 1.26
N LEU A 207 18.73 22.03 0.02
CA LEU A 207 17.49 21.94 -0.75
C LEU A 207 17.78 21.37 -2.15
N ALA A 208 17.18 20.23 -2.47
CA ALA A 208 17.26 19.66 -3.81
C ALA A 208 16.50 20.51 -4.85
N PRO A 209 17.02 20.66 -6.08
CA PRO A 209 16.44 21.54 -7.10
C PRO A 209 15.05 21.08 -7.60
N ASP A 210 14.73 19.79 -7.48
CA ASP A 210 13.47 19.18 -7.88
C ASP A 210 12.53 18.88 -6.68
N ALA A 211 12.87 19.34 -5.48
CA ALA A 211 12.09 19.11 -4.26
C ALA A 211 10.60 19.48 -4.38
N PHE A 212 10.31 20.55 -5.11
CA PHE A 212 8.96 21.09 -5.34
C PHE A 212 8.43 20.81 -6.76
N GLN A 213 9.07 19.91 -7.51
CA GLN A 213 8.70 19.65 -8.90
C GLN A 213 7.27 19.10 -9.00
N GLY A 214 6.46 19.70 -9.87
CA GLY A 214 5.09 19.26 -10.14
C GLY A 214 4.00 19.87 -9.26
N LEU A 215 4.36 20.73 -8.29
CA LEU A 215 3.43 21.42 -7.40
C LEU A 215 2.75 22.64 -8.06
N ARG A 216 1.91 22.39 -9.07
CA ARG A 216 1.26 23.44 -9.87
C ARG A 216 0.22 24.28 -9.12
N SER A 217 -0.22 23.83 -7.95
CA SER A 217 -1.25 24.49 -7.15
C SER A 217 -0.68 25.19 -5.91
N LEU A 218 0.65 25.16 -5.71
CA LEU A 218 1.31 25.76 -4.58
C LEU A 218 1.19 27.29 -4.66
N ASN A 219 0.67 27.90 -3.59
CA ASN A 219 0.48 29.34 -3.47
C ASN A 219 1.16 29.95 -2.23
N SER A 220 1.61 29.12 -1.28
CA SER A 220 2.35 29.52 -0.08
C SER A 220 3.42 28.49 0.26
N LEU A 221 4.64 28.95 0.52
CA LEU A 221 5.81 28.15 0.93
C LEU A 221 6.51 28.84 2.11
#